data_AF-A0A8S1ECD5-F1
#
_entry.id   AF-A0A8S1ECD5-F1
#
_cell.length_a   1.000
_cell.length_b   1.000
_cell.length_c   1.000
_cell.angle_alpha   90.00
_cell.angle_beta   90.00
_cell.angle_gamma   90.00
#
_symmetry.space_group_name_H-M   'P 1'
#
loop_
_entity.id
_entity.type
_entity.pdbx_description
1 polymer ?
#
loop_
_entity_poly.entity_id
_entity_poly.type
_entity_poly.pdbx_seq_one_letter_code
_entity_poly.pdbx_strand_id
1 'polypeptide(L)'
;MSSSLSAAADPAVEQQSSSSSSPPPICHLMSLPEELLSHVDSHLSVEDSFNFKLSNARIDNALSHNFHYYDQMHLSDEPEDCRIVDTRGRAPTRSFKADNAPIMLRMLPNLKDVTVIIKDVNMRGRHPQFPARTISDCTPYTPGGYLMLLLGEMPPEQMALRQLSLHIDIMVETLEDVFLQCPTEDLKYAMEKLSNARFNSFVQISICCAQIRPTDQNARNYLLQGMQYALKQSEDFGAKTEFVVEPCEGYVDMTVEKGNVEYTFAFFYYNPTICDPTPEEAPPTIPLITNYYI
;
A
#
# COMPACT_ATOMS: atom_id res chain seq x y z
N MET A 1 -3.34 70.54 75.44
CA MET A 1 -2.65 69.35 74.90
C MET A 1 -3.25 69.11 73.53
N SER A 2 -2.57 69.11 72.38
CA SER A 2 -1.16 68.90 72.02
C SER A 2 -1.05 69.34 70.53
N SER A 3 -0.20 70.31 70.22
CA SER A 3 1.06 70.17 69.47
C SER A 3 0.94 69.70 68.01
N SER A 4 1.33 70.62 67.12
CA SER A 4 1.83 70.42 65.76
C SER A 4 2.90 69.34 65.66
N LEU A 5 2.97 68.65 64.51
CA LEU A 5 4.21 68.14 63.90
C LEU A 5 3.98 67.73 62.45
N SER A 6 4.81 68.29 61.58
CA SER A 6 5.03 67.93 60.18
C SER A 6 5.78 66.60 60.05
N ALA A 7 5.46 65.79 59.05
CA ALA A 7 6.40 64.83 58.47
C ALA A 7 6.14 64.66 56.97
N ALA A 8 7.20 64.82 56.19
CA ALA A 8 7.25 64.63 54.76
C ALA A 8 7.17 63.14 54.39
N ALA A 9 6.59 62.83 53.22
CA ALA A 9 6.76 61.55 52.55
C ALA A 9 6.84 61.80 51.02
N ASP A 10 7.86 61.19 50.42
CA ASP A 10 8.36 61.37 49.06
C ASP A 10 7.35 61.08 47.93
N PRO A 11 7.49 61.71 46.75
CA PRO A 11 6.83 61.23 45.54
C PRO A 11 7.52 59.95 45.06
N ALA A 12 6.75 58.87 44.99
CA ALA A 12 7.16 57.62 44.35
C ALA A 12 7.55 57.89 42.90
N VAL A 13 8.81 57.61 42.58
CA VAL A 13 9.37 57.62 41.23
C VAL A 13 8.65 56.55 40.41
N GLU A 14 7.87 56.98 39.42
CA GLU A 14 7.42 56.13 38.31
C GLU A 14 8.67 55.66 37.55
N GLN A 15 9.16 54.47 37.90
CA GLN A 15 10.06 53.73 37.02
C GLN A 15 9.24 53.25 35.82
N GLN A 16 9.30 54.01 34.74
CA GLN A 16 9.05 53.51 33.39
C GLN A 16 10.04 52.37 33.12
N SER A 17 9.61 51.14 33.38
CA SER A 17 10.25 49.96 32.82
C SER A 17 9.93 49.94 31.32
N SER A 18 10.83 50.50 30.54
CA SER A 18 10.90 50.27 29.10
C SER A 18 11.18 48.79 28.88
N SER A 19 10.13 47.96 28.84
CA SER A 19 10.20 46.62 28.31
C SER A 19 10.46 46.75 26.81
N SER A 20 11.72 46.62 26.41
CA SER A 20 12.09 46.39 25.03
C SER A 20 11.43 45.08 24.60
N SER A 21 10.24 45.17 23.99
CA SER A 21 9.66 44.09 23.23
C SER A 21 10.57 43.85 22.03
N SER A 22 11.54 42.96 22.19
CA SER A 22 12.19 42.35 21.05
C SER A 22 11.09 41.83 20.12
N PRO A 23 11.13 42.15 18.81
CA PRO A 23 10.19 41.53 17.88
C PRO A 23 10.33 40.02 18.04
N PRO A 24 9.21 39.26 17.94
CA PRO A 24 9.28 37.80 18.00
C PRO A 24 10.34 37.33 17.02
N PRO A 25 11.16 36.32 17.37
CA PRO A 25 12.22 35.85 16.50
C PRO A 25 11.62 35.57 15.13
N ILE A 26 12.15 36.25 14.10
CA ILE A 26 11.71 36.05 12.72
C ILE A 26 11.84 34.56 12.47
N CYS A 27 10.72 33.88 12.22
CA CYS A 27 10.76 32.48 11.84
C CYS A 27 11.44 32.41 10.48
N HIS A 28 12.76 32.21 10.46
CA HIS A 28 13.62 32.26 9.27
C HIS A 28 13.11 31.34 8.16
N LEU A 29 12.40 30.27 8.52
CA LEU A 29 11.72 29.37 7.59
C LEU A 29 10.70 30.09 6.69
N MET A 30 9.96 31.06 7.24
CA MET A 30 8.96 31.84 6.50
C MET A 30 9.57 32.91 5.59
N SER A 31 10.88 33.13 5.67
CA SER A 31 11.63 33.99 4.75
C SER A 31 12.31 33.21 3.61
N LEU A 32 12.32 31.87 3.67
CA LEU A 32 12.94 31.05 2.63
C LEU A 32 12.16 31.14 1.31
N PRO A 33 12.82 31.23 0.15
CA PRO A 33 12.18 31.07 -1.16
C PRO A 33 11.41 29.76 -1.30
N GLU A 34 10.41 29.73 -2.20
CA GLU A 34 9.55 28.55 -2.42
C GLU A 34 10.33 27.33 -2.89
N GLU A 35 11.44 27.53 -3.60
CA GLU A 35 12.34 26.48 -4.06
C GLU A 35 13.01 25.77 -2.88
N LEU A 36 13.38 26.52 -1.83
CA LEU A 36 13.95 25.93 -0.62
C LEU A 36 12.89 25.23 0.23
N LEU A 37 11.66 25.75 0.27
CA LEU A 37 10.54 25.03 0.90
C LEU A 37 10.25 23.70 0.20
N SER A 38 10.26 23.72 -1.13
CA SER A 38 10.10 22.51 -1.97
C SER A 38 11.24 21.53 -1.75
N HIS A 39 12.48 22.03 -1.62
CA HIS A 39 13.63 21.19 -1.34
C HIS A 39 13.54 20.53 0.05
N VAL A 40 13.16 21.28 1.10
CA VAL A 40 12.91 20.71 2.43
C VAL A 40 11.82 19.64 2.36
N ASP A 41 10.70 19.95 1.71
CA ASP A 41 9.58 19.02 1.53
C ASP A 41 9.98 17.74 0.81
N SER A 42 10.93 17.81 -0.13
CA SER A 42 11.40 16.67 -0.91
C SER A 42 12.08 15.57 -0.09
N HIS A 43 12.48 15.87 1.15
CA HIS A 43 13.08 14.94 2.09
C HIS A 43 12.08 14.36 3.12
N LEU A 44 10.82 14.79 3.07
CA LEU A 44 9.80 14.37 4.01
C LEU A 44 9.03 13.14 3.50
N SER A 45 8.57 12.32 4.44
CA SER A 45 7.50 11.35 4.18
C SER A 45 6.23 12.08 3.72
N VAL A 46 5.28 11.36 3.16
CA VAL A 46 4.00 11.97 2.78
C VAL A 46 3.29 12.56 4.00
N GLU A 47 3.27 11.85 5.13
CA GLU A 47 2.64 12.32 6.37
C GLU A 47 3.31 13.58 6.92
N ASP A 48 4.64 13.63 6.91
CA ASP A 48 5.39 14.80 7.37
C ASP A 48 5.23 15.98 6.42
N SER A 49 5.13 15.74 5.11
CA SER A 49 4.80 16.76 4.11
C SER A 49 3.43 17.38 4.36
N PHE A 50 2.42 16.57 4.69
CA PHE A 50 1.12 17.07 5.10
C PHE A 50 1.19 17.94 6.36
N ASN A 51 1.86 17.46 7.41
CA ASN A 51 2.05 18.23 8.64
C ASN A 51 2.79 19.55 8.35
N PHE A 52 3.76 19.53 7.45
CA PHE A 52 4.52 20.70 7.04
C PHE A 52 3.62 21.72 6.33
N LYS A 53 2.76 21.28 5.40
CA LYS A 53 1.75 22.14 4.75
C LYS A 53 0.78 22.75 5.76
N LEU A 54 0.28 21.96 6.71
CA LEU A 54 -0.65 22.43 7.73
C LEU A 54 -0.04 23.43 8.72
N SER A 55 1.29 23.48 8.84
CA SER A 55 1.96 24.37 9.77
C SER A 55 1.85 25.86 9.40
N ASN A 56 1.67 26.18 8.11
CA ASN A 56 1.56 27.55 7.63
C ASN A 56 0.93 27.67 6.23
N ALA A 57 0.00 28.60 6.05
CA ALA A 57 -0.66 28.85 4.76
C ALA A 57 0.32 29.19 3.61
N ARG A 58 1.46 29.83 3.90
CA ARG A 58 2.50 30.08 2.89
C ARG A 58 3.12 28.78 2.39
N ILE A 59 3.41 27.85 3.29
CA ILE A 59 3.99 26.54 2.94
C ILE A 59 2.95 25.75 2.13
N ASP A 60 1.69 25.74 2.57
CA ASP A 60 0.62 25.07 1.85
C ASP A 60 0.50 25.59 0.39
N ASN A 61 0.48 26.91 0.21
CA ASN A 61 0.43 27.52 -1.12
C ASN A 61 1.65 27.15 -1.99
N ALA A 62 2.87 27.25 -1.42
CA ALA A 62 4.12 26.91 -2.12
C ALA A 62 4.17 25.43 -2.53
N LEU A 63 3.58 24.54 -1.73
CA LEU A 63 3.57 23.09 -1.94
C LEU A 63 2.23 22.57 -2.49
N SER A 64 1.40 23.44 -3.07
CA SER A 64 0.07 23.08 -3.56
C SER A 64 0.10 21.97 -4.62
N HIS A 65 1.18 21.87 -5.39
CA HIS A 65 1.34 20.92 -6.50
C HIS A 65 2.42 19.86 -6.25
N ASN A 66 2.96 19.75 -5.04
CA ASN A 66 4.09 18.88 -4.74
C ASN A 66 3.81 17.40 -5.03
N PHE A 67 2.55 16.97 -4.94
CA PHE A 67 2.13 15.60 -5.24
C PHE A 67 1.73 15.34 -6.70
N HIS A 68 1.73 16.34 -7.59
CA HIS A 68 1.32 16.16 -8.99
C HIS A 68 2.32 15.35 -9.82
N TYR A 69 3.56 15.21 -9.36
CA TYR A 69 4.59 14.50 -10.13
C TYR A 69 4.45 12.98 -10.06
N TYR A 70 3.89 12.46 -8.98
CA TYR A 70 3.84 11.03 -8.70
C TYR A 70 2.78 10.33 -9.55
N ASP A 71 3.21 9.29 -10.28
CA ASP A 71 2.38 8.50 -11.17
C ASP A 71 2.36 7.01 -10.82
N GLN A 72 3.17 6.57 -9.84
CA GLN A 72 3.16 5.22 -9.32
C GLN A 72 3.04 5.17 -7.80
N MET A 73 2.28 4.20 -7.30
CA MET A 73 2.16 3.88 -5.88
C MET A 73 2.51 2.41 -5.65
N HIS A 74 3.40 2.17 -4.71
CA HIS A 74 3.74 0.84 -4.21
C HIS A 74 3.26 0.72 -2.77
N LEU A 75 2.43 -0.27 -2.51
CA LEU A 75 1.93 -0.63 -1.19
C LEU A 75 2.48 -2.00 -0.81
N SER A 76 3.00 -2.11 0.41
CA SER A 76 3.46 -3.37 0.98
C SER A 76 3.02 -3.49 2.44
N ASP A 77 3.01 -4.73 2.94
CA ASP A 77 2.95 -5.05 4.35
C ASP A 77 4.25 -4.73 5.10
N GLU A 78 5.38 -4.61 4.40
CA GLU A 78 6.62 -4.06 4.94
C GLU A 78 6.56 -2.51 4.91
N PRO A 79 6.58 -1.82 6.07
CA PRO A 79 6.38 -0.37 6.11
C PRO A 79 7.43 0.44 5.35
N GLU A 80 8.64 -0.09 5.20
CA GLU A 80 9.75 0.57 4.51
C GLU A 80 9.57 0.57 2.98
N ASP A 81 8.75 -0.32 2.45
CA ASP A 81 8.52 -0.51 1.00
C ASP A 81 7.30 0.25 0.47
N CYS A 82 6.50 0.86 1.36
CA CYS A 82 5.38 1.73 0.98
C CYS A 82 5.88 3.07 0.45
N ARG A 83 5.71 3.31 -0.86
CA ARG A 83 6.26 4.51 -1.51
C ARG A 83 5.48 5.00 -2.73
N ILE A 84 5.63 6.29 -3.02
CA ILE A 84 5.18 6.93 -4.26
C ILE A 84 6.38 7.31 -5.12
N VAL A 85 6.25 7.13 -6.43
CA VAL A 85 7.33 7.34 -7.40
C VAL A 85 6.84 8.21 -8.55
N ASP A 86 7.69 9.13 -8.99
CA ASP A 86 7.55 9.81 -10.29
C ASP A 86 8.47 9.09 -11.29
N THR A 87 7.90 8.32 -12.19
CA THR A 87 8.67 7.55 -13.19
C THR A 87 9.48 8.44 -14.13
N ARG A 88 9.16 9.73 -14.21
CA ARG A 88 9.88 10.71 -15.03
C ARG A 88 11.04 11.37 -14.28
N GLY A 89 11.25 11.03 -13.00
CA GLY A 89 12.38 11.49 -12.20
C GLY A 89 12.41 12.98 -11.88
N ARG A 90 11.26 13.68 -11.89
CA ARG A 90 11.17 15.11 -11.58
C ARG A 90 11.05 15.37 -10.08
N ALA A 91 10.57 14.38 -9.33
CA ALA A 91 10.46 14.42 -7.87
C ALA A 91 11.10 13.17 -7.24
N PRO A 92 11.70 13.28 -6.04
CA PRO A 92 12.24 12.12 -5.34
C PRO A 92 11.12 11.22 -4.83
N THR A 93 11.42 9.93 -4.72
CA THR A 93 10.57 8.92 -4.08
C THR A 93 10.27 9.32 -2.64
N ARG A 94 9.02 9.13 -2.21
CA ARG A 94 8.60 9.37 -0.82
C ARG A 94 7.95 8.14 -0.23
N SER A 95 8.26 7.86 1.03
CA SER A 95 7.57 6.84 1.81
C SER A 95 6.23 7.36 2.36
N PHE A 96 5.32 6.43 2.61
CA PHE A 96 4.07 6.69 3.30
C PHE A 96 3.68 5.46 4.15
N LYS A 97 2.79 5.63 5.12
CA LYS A 97 2.28 4.51 5.93
C LYS A 97 1.22 3.73 5.16
N ALA A 98 1.28 2.40 5.18
CA ALA A 98 0.35 1.51 4.48
C ALA A 98 -1.14 1.88 4.69
N ASP A 99 -1.53 2.22 5.92
CA ASP A 99 -2.90 2.59 6.28
C ASP A 99 -3.42 3.87 5.59
N ASN A 100 -2.51 4.70 5.08
CA ASN A 100 -2.87 5.90 4.32
C ASN A 100 -3.07 5.61 2.83
N ALA A 101 -2.86 4.38 2.35
CA ALA A 101 -3.02 4.03 0.92
C ALA A 101 -4.39 4.44 0.32
N PRO A 102 -5.54 4.25 1.01
CA PRO A 102 -6.83 4.71 0.47
C PRO A 102 -6.91 6.23 0.29
N ILE A 103 -6.20 6.99 1.14
CA ILE A 103 -6.11 8.46 1.02
C ILE A 103 -5.17 8.83 -0.13
N MET A 104 -4.04 8.12 -0.27
CA MET A 104 -3.07 8.33 -1.35
C MET A 104 -3.71 8.19 -2.72
N LEU A 105 -4.52 7.16 -2.94
CA LEU A 105 -5.24 6.95 -4.19
C LEU A 105 -6.10 8.13 -4.62
N ARG A 106 -6.65 8.88 -3.65
CA ARG A 106 -7.51 10.04 -3.91
C ARG A 106 -6.72 11.33 -4.05
N MET A 107 -5.57 11.43 -3.39
CA MET A 107 -4.76 12.65 -3.41
C MET A 107 -3.93 12.78 -4.68
N LEU A 108 -3.44 11.67 -5.26
CA LEU A 108 -2.47 11.71 -6.36
C LEU A 108 -3.19 11.87 -7.71
N PRO A 109 -3.24 13.08 -8.31
CA PRO A 109 -4.10 13.34 -9.47
C PRO A 109 -3.59 12.68 -10.76
N ASN A 110 -2.29 12.38 -10.81
CA ASN A 110 -1.63 11.80 -11.98
C ASN A 110 -1.27 10.33 -11.79
N LEU A 111 -1.80 9.67 -10.75
CA LEU A 111 -1.56 8.26 -10.48
C LEU A 111 -2.01 7.40 -11.67
N LYS A 112 -1.11 6.54 -12.15
CA LYS A 112 -1.32 5.63 -13.28
C LYS A 112 -1.18 4.18 -12.90
N ASP A 113 -0.18 3.83 -12.09
CA ASP A 113 0.04 2.44 -11.71
C ASP A 113 0.00 2.29 -10.19
N VAL A 114 -0.72 1.27 -9.74
CA VAL A 114 -0.77 0.88 -8.34
C VAL A 114 -0.32 -0.57 -8.24
N THR A 115 0.70 -0.81 -7.44
CA THR A 115 1.22 -2.14 -7.16
C THR A 115 1.11 -2.41 -5.67
N VAL A 116 0.43 -3.48 -5.31
CA VAL A 116 0.25 -3.96 -3.94
C VAL A 116 0.92 -5.32 -3.82
N ILE A 117 1.84 -5.48 -2.87
CA ILE A 117 2.55 -6.74 -2.61
C ILE A 117 2.46 -7.04 -1.12
N ILE A 118 1.80 -8.14 -0.76
CA ILE A 118 1.62 -8.61 0.61
C ILE A 118 2.23 -10.00 0.73
N LYS A 119 3.09 -10.24 1.73
CA LYS A 119 3.82 -11.51 1.89
C LYS A 119 3.66 -12.18 3.25
N ASP A 120 3.59 -11.40 4.33
CA ASP A 120 3.47 -11.89 5.71
C ASP A 120 2.02 -11.80 6.19
N VAL A 121 1.14 -12.57 5.53
CA VAL A 121 -0.27 -12.64 5.90
C VAL A 121 -0.42 -13.49 7.15
N ASN A 122 -0.77 -12.87 8.28
CA ASN A 122 -1.08 -13.63 9.49
C ASN A 122 -2.45 -14.33 9.38
N MET A 123 -2.39 -15.61 9.02
CA MET A 123 -3.55 -16.50 8.88
C MET A 123 -4.04 -17.08 10.22
N ARG A 124 -3.24 -17.00 11.28
CA ARG A 124 -3.53 -17.64 12.58
C ARG A 124 -4.36 -16.72 13.47
N GLY A 125 -5.52 -17.21 13.93
CA GLY A 125 -6.31 -16.57 15.00
C GLY A 125 -7.23 -15.42 14.57
N ARG A 126 -7.32 -15.09 13.28
CA ARG A 126 -8.28 -14.08 12.77
C ARG A 126 -9.55 -14.74 12.25
N HIS A 127 -10.68 -14.39 12.84
CA HIS A 127 -11.98 -14.88 12.38
C HIS A 127 -12.41 -14.07 11.14
N PRO A 128 -12.69 -14.71 9.98
CA PRO A 128 -13.00 -14.04 8.70
C PRO A 128 -14.35 -13.30 8.69
N GLN A 129 -14.97 -13.05 9.84
CA GLN A 129 -16.29 -12.45 9.93
C GLN A 129 -16.26 -10.93 10.16
N PHE A 130 -15.10 -10.37 10.54
CA PHE A 130 -14.99 -8.94 10.82
C PHE A 130 -14.25 -8.23 9.69
N PRO A 131 -14.74 -7.05 9.23
CA PRO A 131 -14.02 -6.26 8.26
C PRO A 131 -12.70 -5.75 8.87
N ALA A 132 -11.63 -5.79 8.08
CA ALA A 132 -10.36 -5.18 8.46
C ALA A 132 -10.47 -3.65 8.42
N ARG A 133 -9.70 -2.99 9.29
CA ARG A 133 -9.61 -1.53 9.34
C ARG A 133 -8.31 -1.00 8.73
N THR A 134 -7.31 -1.85 8.65
CA THR A 134 -5.94 -1.54 8.24
C THR A 134 -5.48 -2.60 7.24
N ILE A 135 -4.49 -2.26 6.41
CA ILE A 135 -3.93 -3.22 5.43
C ILE A 135 -3.28 -4.39 6.17
N SER A 136 -2.57 -4.11 7.27
CA SER A 136 -1.92 -5.11 8.13
C SER A 136 -2.91 -6.03 8.85
N ASP A 137 -4.16 -5.58 9.05
CA ASP A 137 -5.23 -6.40 9.63
C ASP A 137 -6.01 -7.23 8.60
N CYS A 138 -5.83 -6.94 7.32
CA CYS A 138 -6.53 -7.61 6.24
C CYS A 138 -5.94 -8.99 5.94
N THR A 139 -6.77 -9.85 5.36
CA THR A 139 -6.41 -11.15 4.80
C THR A 139 -7.26 -11.37 3.55
N PRO A 140 -6.91 -12.31 2.65
CA PRO A 140 -7.74 -12.66 1.49
C PRO A 140 -9.14 -13.19 1.82
N TYR A 141 -9.39 -13.48 3.10
CA TYR A 141 -10.66 -14.01 3.63
C TYR A 141 -11.48 -12.96 4.37
N THR A 142 -10.92 -11.76 4.56
CA THR A 142 -11.63 -10.64 5.18
C THR A 142 -12.76 -10.21 4.25
N PRO A 143 -13.97 -9.89 4.76
CA PRO A 143 -15.07 -9.42 3.92
C PRO A 143 -14.64 -8.25 3.03
N GLY A 144 -14.79 -8.41 1.71
CA GLY A 144 -14.37 -7.45 0.68
C GLY A 144 -12.89 -7.51 0.25
N GLY A 145 -12.03 -8.24 0.98
CA GLY A 145 -10.62 -8.41 0.64
C GLY A 145 -9.80 -7.12 0.70
N TYR A 146 -8.60 -7.15 0.11
CA TYR A 146 -7.72 -5.99 0.04
C TYR A 146 -8.23 -4.93 -0.93
N LEU A 147 -8.90 -5.34 -2.02
CA LEU A 147 -9.44 -4.41 -3.01
C LEU A 147 -10.54 -3.52 -2.43
N MET A 148 -11.50 -4.08 -1.68
CA MET A 148 -12.52 -3.26 -1.01
C MET A 148 -11.90 -2.34 0.04
N LEU A 149 -10.92 -2.83 0.80
CA LEU A 149 -10.26 -2.01 1.81
C LEU A 149 -9.51 -0.82 1.18
N LEU A 150 -8.85 -1.05 0.05
CA LEU A 150 -8.04 -0.06 -0.64
C LEU A 150 -8.87 0.94 -1.44
N LEU A 151 -9.80 0.44 -2.26
CA LEU A 151 -10.59 1.24 -3.20
C LEU A 151 -11.92 1.71 -2.60
N GLY A 152 -12.47 0.97 -1.65
CA GLY A 152 -13.79 1.21 -1.08
C GLY A 152 -14.88 1.18 -2.13
N GLU A 153 -15.83 2.10 -2.00
CA GLU A 153 -16.91 2.33 -2.97
C GLU A 153 -16.54 3.37 -4.04
N MET A 154 -15.24 3.67 -4.23
CA MET A 154 -14.81 4.60 -5.28
C MET A 154 -15.14 4.01 -6.66
N PRO A 155 -15.94 4.71 -7.48
CA PRO A 155 -16.24 4.23 -8.82
C PRO A 155 -14.95 4.15 -9.67
N PRO A 156 -14.69 3.05 -10.38
CA PRO A 156 -13.48 2.89 -11.19
C PRO A 156 -13.29 4.00 -12.23
N GLU A 157 -14.37 4.63 -12.71
CA GLU A 157 -14.31 5.72 -13.67
C GLU A 157 -13.69 7.00 -13.11
N GLN A 158 -13.69 7.15 -11.78
CA GLN A 158 -13.02 8.26 -11.09
C GLN A 158 -11.52 8.01 -10.94
N MET A 159 -11.06 6.78 -11.17
CA MET A 159 -9.66 6.41 -11.10
C MET A 159 -9.01 6.61 -12.47
N ALA A 160 -8.06 7.55 -12.55
CA ALA A 160 -7.31 7.82 -13.78
C ALA A 160 -6.15 6.83 -14.02
N LEU A 161 -6.31 5.59 -13.55
CA LEU A 161 -5.30 4.53 -13.60
C LEU A 161 -5.12 3.98 -15.03
N ARG A 162 -3.97 3.36 -15.24
CA ARG A 162 -3.65 2.46 -16.34
C ARG A 162 -3.64 1.02 -15.86
N GLN A 163 -3.11 0.78 -14.65
CA GLN A 163 -2.96 -0.56 -14.10
C GLN A 163 -3.12 -0.58 -12.57
N LEU A 164 -3.73 -1.65 -12.07
CA LEU A 164 -3.75 -2.06 -10.68
C LEU A 164 -3.22 -3.50 -10.59
N SER A 165 -2.19 -3.73 -9.79
CA SER A 165 -1.62 -5.05 -9.53
C SER A 165 -1.73 -5.36 -8.05
N LEU A 166 -2.31 -6.50 -7.69
CA LEU A 166 -2.39 -7.01 -6.32
C LEU A 166 -1.75 -8.39 -6.28
N HIS A 167 -0.66 -8.51 -5.53
CA HIS A 167 0.05 -9.76 -5.30
C HIS A 167 0.00 -10.08 -3.81
N ILE A 168 -0.52 -11.26 -3.47
CA ILE A 168 -0.61 -11.74 -2.10
C ILE A 168 0.02 -13.13 -2.06
N ASP A 169 1.17 -13.25 -1.43
CA ASP A 169 1.87 -14.50 -1.25
C ASP A 169 1.73 -14.94 0.20
N ILE A 170 1.13 -16.10 0.44
CA ILE A 170 0.92 -16.65 1.78
C ILE A 170 1.86 -17.81 1.98
N MET A 171 2.82 -17.65 2.88
CA MET A 171 3.77 -18.71 3.24
C MET A 171 3.26 -19.46 4.47
N VAL A 172 3.05 -20.78 4.35
CA VAL A 172 2.66 -21.65 5.47
C VAL A 172 3.54 -22.88 5.58
N GLU A 173 3.61 -23.45 6.78
CA GLU A 173 4.37 -24.69 7.00
C GLU A 173 3.65 -25.92 6.40
N THR A 174 2.33 -25.98 6.59
CA THR A 174 1.41 -27.04 6.15
C THR A 174 0.08 -26.41 5.74
N LEU A 175 -0.66 -27.04 4.83
CA LEU A 175 -1.99 -26.55 4.42
C LEU A 175 -3.02 -26.60 5.57
N GLU A 176 -2.76 -27.38 6.61
CA GLU A 176 -3.58 -27.40 7.83
C GLU A 176 -3.59 -26.07 8.59
N ASP A 177 -2.55 -25.24 8.42
CA ASP A 177 -2.44 -23.93 9.07
C ASP A 177 -3.34 -22.86 8.42
N VAL A 178 -3.95 -23.18 7.28
CA VAL A 178 -4.71 -22.23 6.46
C VAL A 178 -6.20 -22.36 6.72
N PHE A 179 -6.91 -21.24 6.61
CA PHE A 179 -8.35 -21.27 6.41
C PHE A 179 -8.66 -21.96 5.07
N LEU A 180 -9.25 -23.14 5.12
CA LEU A 180 -9.28 -24.07 3.98
C LEU A 180 -10.10 -23.59 2.77
N GLN A 181 -10.90 -22.53 2.89
CA GLN A 181 -11.70 -22.03 1.77
C GLN A 181 -10.82 -21.42 0.68
N CYS A 182 -11.28 -21.46 -0.57
CA CYS A 182 -10.69 -20.65 -1.64
C CYS A 182 -10.93 -19.17 -1.32
N PRO A 183 -9.92 -18.29 -1.37
CA PRO A 183 -10.13 -16.85 -1.20
C PRO A 183 -10.95 -16.35 -2.39
N THR A 184 -12.08 -15.69 -2.11
CA THR A 184 -13.01 -15.22 -3.15
C THR A 184 -13.43 -13.77 -2.97
N GLU A 185 -13.02 -13.10 -1.90
CA GLU A 185 -13.47 -11.74 -1.60
C GLU A 185 -12.91 -10.73 -2.62
N ASP A 186 -11.60 -10.79 -2.90
CA ASP A 186 -10.98 -9.98 -3.96
C ASP A 186 -11.46 -10.39 -5.36
N LEU A 187 -11.73 -11.69 -5.60
CA LEU A 187 -12.32 -12.17 -6.86
C LEU A 187 -13.69 -11.53 -7.11
N LYS A 188 -14.59 -11.57 -6.12
CA LYS A 188 -15.92 -10.96 -6.23
C LYS A 188 -15.81 -9.46 -6.50
N TYR A 189 -14.99 -8.74 -5.72
CA TYR A 189 -14.81 -7.31 -5.92
C TYR A 189 -14.30 -6.99 -7.33
N ALA A 190 -13.28 -7.71 -7.80
CA ALA A 190 -12.70 -7.50 -9.11
C ALA A 190 -13.72 -7.76 -10.23
N MET A 191 -14.46 -8.85 -10.16
CA MET A 191 -15.47 -9.19 -11.17
C MET A 191 -16.65 -8.21 -11.20
N GLU A 192 -17.11 -7.76 -10.04
CA GLU A 192 -18.28 -6.88 -9.91
C GLU A 192 -17.95 -5.40 -10.21
N LYS A 193 -16.80 -4.93 -9.74
CA LYS A 193 -16.45 -3.50 -9.78
C LYS A 193 -15.43 -3.17 -10.85
N LEU A 194 -14.45 -4.04 -11.10
CA LEU A 194 -13.28 -3.70 -11.94
C LEU A 194 -13.36 -4.23 -13.38
N SER A 195 -14.20 -5.23 -13.66
CA SER A 195 -14.27 -5.87 -14.99
C SER A 195 -14.53 -4.90 -16.15
N ASN A 196 -15.28 -3.82 -15.90
CA ASN A 196 -15.58 -2.76 -16.88
C ASN A 196 -14.76 -1.47 -16.67
N ALA A 197 -13.77 -1.47 -15.77
CA ALA A 197 -12.92 -0.31 -15.53
C ALA A 197 -12.10 0.04 -16.78
N ARG A 198 -11.61 1.28 -16.88
CA ARG A 198 -10.78 1.74 -18.02
C ARG A 198 -9.29 1.42 -17.90
N PHE A 199 -8.95 0.55 -16.96
CA PHE A 199 -7.59 0.15 -16.62
C PHE A 199 -7.53 -1.35 -16.39
N ASN A 200 -6.35 -1.92 -16.52
CA ASN A 200 -6.13 -3.35 -16.31
C ASN A 200 -5.95 -3.65 -14.82
N SER A 201 -6.60 -4.71 -14.33
CA SER A 201 -6.46 -5.19 -12.96
C SER A 201 -5.91 -6.61 -12.99
N PHE A 202 -4.76 -6.80 -12.34
CA PHE A 202 -4.13 -8.11 -12.17
C PHE A 202 -4.16 -8.47 -10.69
N VAL A 203 -4.84 -9.54 -10.33
CA VAL A 203 -4.93 -10.02 -8.95
C VAL A 203 -4.33 -11.42 -8.90
N GLN A 204 -3.28 -11.59 -8.12
CA GLN A 204 -2.62 -12.87 -7.92
C GLN A 204 -2.56 -13.17 -6.43
N ILE A 205 -3.21 -14.26 -6.02
CA ILE A 205 -3.16 -14.76 -4.66
C ILE A 205 -2.50 -16.14 -4.70
N SER A 206 -1.47 -16.35 -3.90
CA SER A 206 -0.73 -17.60 -3.85
C SER A 206 -0.62 -18.13 -2.43
N ILE A 207 -0.71 -19.45 -2.27
CA ILE A 207 -0.38 -20.14 -1.02
C ILE A 207 0.78 -21.08 -1.30
N CYS A 208 1.92 -20.79 -0.69
CA CYS A 208 3.10 -21.65 -0.75
C CYS A 208 3.22 -22.44 0.56
N CYS A 209 3.20 -23.76 0.43
CA CYS A 209 3.31 -24.68 1.55
C CYS A 209 4.72 -25.26 1.63
N ALA A 210 5.45 -25.01 2.71
CA ALA A 210 6.85 -25.40 2.85
C ALA A 210 7.07 -26.93 2.85
N GLN A 211 6.09 -27.70 3.33
CA GLN A 211 6.19 -29.16 3.44
C GLN A 211 4.94 -29.85 2.89
N ILE A 212 5.12 -31.01 2.24
CA ILE A 212 4.03 -31.92 1.92
C ILE A 212 3.85 -32.88 3.10
N ARG A 213 2.68 -32.84 3.76
CA ARG A 213 2.30 -33.79 4.81
C ARG A 213 1.19 -34.72 4.31
N PRO A 214 1.18 -36.01 4.70
CA PRO A 214 0.07 -36.91 4.37
C PRO A 214 -1.30 -36.39 4.84
N THR A 215 -1.31 -35.59 5.90
CA THR A 215 -2.52 -35.03 6.49
C THR A 215 -3.07 -33.84 5.70
N ASP A 216 -2.29 -33.22 4.81
CA ASP A 216 -2.72 -32.13 3.93
C ASP A 216 -3.78 -32.57 2.91
N GLN A 217 -3.99 -33.88 2.70
CA GLN A 217 -4.91 -34.39 1.68
C GLN A 217 -6.32 -33.79 1.81
N ASN A 218 -6.83 -33.68 3.04
CA ASN A 218 -8.17 -33.11 3.27
C ASN A 218 -8.21 -31.61 3.00
N ALA A 219 -7.20 -30.87 3.50
CA ALA A 219 -7.04 -29.44 3.30
C ALA A 219 -6.96 -29.09 1.81
N ARG A 220 -6.08 -29.81 1.08
CA ARG A 220 -5.91 -29.70 -0.37
C ARG A 220 -7.20 -29.97 -1.12
N ASN A 221 -7.90 -31.06 -0.80
CA ASN A 221 -9.14 -31.42 -1.49
C ASN A 221 -10.23 -30.37 -1.25
N TYR A 222 -10.28 -29.77 -0.07
CA TYR A 222 -11.23 -28.72 0.25
C TYR A 222 -10.92 -27.41 -0.50
N LEU A 223 -9.64 -27.02 -0.60
CA LEU A 223 -9.19 -25.91 -1.46
C LEU A 223 -9.56 -26.15 -2.93
N LEU A 224 -9.26 -27.34 -3.47
CA LEU A 224 -9.61 -27.73 -4.85
C LEU A 224 -11.11 -27.62 -5.13
N GLN A 225 -11.95 -28.10 -4.21
CA GLN A 225 -13.41 -27.96 -4.34
C GLN A 225 -13.84 -26.50 -4.32
N GLY A 226 -13.23 -25.68 -3.46
CA GLY A 226 -13.46 -24.23 -3.42
C GLY A 226 -13.10 -23.54 -4.74
N MET A 227 -11.96 -23.90 -5.34
CA MET A 227 -11.52 -23.37 -6.63
C MET A 227 -12.51 -23.75 -7.74
N GLN A 228 -12.89 -25.02 -7.83
CA GLN A 228 -13.89 -25.49 -8.81
C GLN A 228 -15.24 -24.77 -8.66
N TYR A 229 -15.67 -24.52 -7.43
CA TYR A 229 -16.89 -23.78 -7.17
C TYR A 229 -16.78 -22.31 -7.60
N ALA A 230 -15.66 -21.64 -7.28
CA ALA A 230 -15.41 -20.25 -7.66
C ALA A 230 -15.34 -20.08 -9.19
N LEU A 231 -14.69 -21.02 -9.89
CA LEU A 231 -14.64 -21.05 -11.34
C LEU A 231 -16.04 -21.18 -11.95
N LYS A 232 -16.84 -22.16 -11.47
CA LYS A 232 -18.21 -22.34 -11.95
C LYS A 232 -19.07 -21.08 -11.75
N GLN A 233 -18.98 -20.45 -10.58
CA GLN A 233 -19.69 -19.19 -10.35
C GLN A 233 -19.22 -18.10 -11.32
N SER A 234 -17.92 -18.00 -11.57
CA SER A 234 -17.36 -17.00 -12.47
C SER A 234 -17.80 -17.22 -13.92
N GLU A 235 -17.89 -18.48 -14.38
CA GLU A 235 -18.47 -18.85 -15.67
C GLU A 235 -19.95 -18.44 -15.77
N ASP A 236 -20.73 -18.65 -14.72
CA ASP A 236 -22.14 -18.22 -14.66
C ASP A 236 -22.26 -16.68 -14.78
N PHE A 237 -21.23 -15.93 -14.38
CA PHE A 237 -21.10 -14.48 -14.56
C PHE A 237 -20.47 -14.08 -15.92
N GLY A 238 -20.22 -15.02 -16.82
CA GLY A 238 -19.66 -14.78 -18.16
C GLY A 238 -18.16 -14.49 -18.18
N ALA A 239 -17.41 -14.89 -17.16
CA ALA A 239 -15.96 -14.86 -17.19
C ALA A 239 -15.40 -16.06 -17.98
N LYS A 240 -14.21 -15.89 -18.57
CA LYS A 240 -13.40 -16.99 -19.06
C LYS A 240 -12.61 -17.58 -17.89
N THR A 241 -12.54 -18.90 -17.82
CA THR A 241 -11.97 -19.63 -16.69
C THR A 241 -10.96 -20.66 -17.16
N GLU A 242 -9.93 -20.89 -16.35
CA GLU A 242 -8.92 -21.92 -16.54
C GLU A 242 -8.59 -22.58 -15.20
N PHE A 243 -8.28 -23.88 -15.23
CA PHE A 243 -7.92 -24.66 -14.05
C PHE A 243 -6.78 -25.60 -14.40
N VAL A 244 -5.59 -25.34 -13.88
CA VAL A 244 -4.42 -26.19 -14.11
C VAL A 244 -4.11 -26.98 -12.84
N VAL A 245 -3.83 -28.27 -13.03
CA VAL A 245 -3.42 -29.19 -11.97
C VAL A 245 -2.17 -29.89 -12.46
N GLU A 246 -1.07 -29.71 -11.75
CA GLU A 246 0.22 -30.36 -12.02
C GLU A 246 0.61 -31.23 -10.81
N PRO A 247 0.10 -32.47 -10.74
CA PRO A 247 0.24 -33.30 -9.55
C PRO A 247 1.69 -33.63 -9.20
N CYS A 248 2.55 -33.74 -10.22
CA CYS A 248 3.97 -34.05 -10.06
C CYS A 248 4.77 -32.90 -9.46
N GLU A 249 4.34 -31.67 -9.70
CA GLU A 249 4.98 -30.45 -9.18
C GLU A 249 4.33 -29.99 -7.87
N GLY A 250 3.21 -30.60 -7.49
CA GLY A 250 2.43 -30.17 -6.33
C GLY A 250 1.82 -28.79 -6.53
N TYR A 251 1.57 -28.40 -7.79
CA TYR A 251 1.07 -27.08 -8.19
C TYR A 251 -0.37 -27.17 -8.68
N VAL A 252 -1.19 -26.21 -8.29
CA VAL A 252 -2.56 -26.03 -8.77
C VAL A 252 -2.85 -24.54 -8.86
N ASP A 253 -3.48 -24.12 -9.95
CA ASP A 253 -4.00 -22.76 -10.07
C ASP A 253 -5.40 -22.72 -10.70
N MET A 254 -6.03 -21.57 -10.53
CA MET A 254 -7.21 -21.18 -11.27
C MET A 254 -7.02 -19.77 -11.77
N THR A 255 -7.46 -19.52 -12.99
CA THR A 255 -7.47 -18.18 -13.61
C THR A 255 -8.90 -17.83 -14.01
N VAL A 256 -9.28 -16.58 -13.76
CA VAL A 256 -10.57 -15.99 -14.13
C VAL A 256 -10.32 -14.67 -14.83
N GLU A 257 -10.75 -14.57 -16.08
CA GLU A 257 -10.61 -13.40 -16.92
C GLU A 257 -11.99 -12.82 -17.27
N LYS A 258 -12.19 -11.52 -17.04
CA LYS A 258 -13.39 -10.82 -17.49
C LYS A 258 -13.11 -9.34 -17.75
N GLY A 259 -13.32 -8.92 -19.00
CA GLY A 259 -13.07 -7.53 -19.40
C GLY A 259 -11.60 -7.17 -19.18
N ASN A 260 -11.34 -6.17 -18.34
CA ASN A 260 -9.97 -5.73 -18.01
C ASN A 260 -9.42 -6.32 -16.70
N VAL A 261 -10.00 -7.43 -16.22
CA VAL A 261 -9.57 -8.12 -15.00
C VAL A 261 -9.02 -9.50 -15.34
N GLU A 262 -7.85 -9.79 -14.79
CA GLU A 262 -7.28 -11.12 -14.67
C GLU A 262 -7.07 -11.42 -13.18
N TYR A 263 -7.72 -12.49 -12.71
CA TYR A 263 -7.59 -12.97 -11.35
C TYR A 263 -7.00 -14.38 -11.38
N THR A 264 -5.95 -14.61 -10.60
CA THR A 264 -5.31 -15.91 -10.44
C THR A 264 -5.24 -16.25 -8.97
N PHE A 265 -5.66 -17.47 -8.62
CA PHE A 265 -5.38 -18.06 -7.32
C PHE A 265 -4.64 -19.38 -7.50
N ALA A 266 -3.48 -19.50 -6.85
CA ALA A 266 -2.67 -20.70 -6.89
C ALA A 266 -2.37 -21.21 -5.49
N PHE A 267 -2.22 -22.53 -5.35
CA PHE A 267 -1.52 -23.09 -4.21
C PHE A 267 -0.50 -24.11 -4.70
N PHE A 268 0.64 -24.15 -4.04
CA PHE A 268 1.71 -25.06 -4.41
C PHE A 268 2.56 -25.44 -3.21
N TYR A 269 3.26 -26.57 -3.31
CA TYR A 269 4.25 -26.96 -2.33
C TYR A 269 5.62 -26.45 -2.74
N TYR A 270 6.40 -26.00 -1.77
CA TYR A 270 7.77 -25.56 -1.99
C TYR A 270 8.56 -26.68 -2.64
N ASN A 271 9.11 -26.41 -3.82
CA ASN A 271 10.00 -27.32 -4.51
C ASN A 271 11.39 -26.69 -4.60
N PRO A 272 12.37 -27.16 -3.79
CA PRO A 272 13.72 -26.60 -3.76
C PRO A 272 14.40 -26.60 -5.13
N THR A 273 14.12 -27.57 -6.00
CA THR A 273 14.75 -27.63 -7.34
C THR A 273 14.20 -26.56 -8.30
N ILE A 274 13.03 -26.00 -8.01
CA ILE A 274 12.42 -24.91 -8.78
C ILE A 274 12.73 -23.56 -8.13
N CYS A 275 12.67 -23.50 -6.79
CA CYS A 275 12.80 -22.27 -6.02
C CYS A 275 14.26 -21.86 -5.76
N ASP A 276 15.17 -22.82 -5.62
CA ASP A 276 16.61 -22.62 -5.41
C ASP A 276 17.41 -23.40 -6.47
N PRO A 277 17.30 -23.05 -7.77
CA PRO A 277 18.05 -23.77 -8.80
C PRO A 277 19.54 -23.65 -8.50
N THR A 278 20.22 -24.80 -8.45
CA THR A 278 21.68 -24.78 -8.30
C THR A 278 22.29 -24.02 -9.49
N PRO A 279 23.48 -23.39 -9.36
CA PRO A 279 24.11 -22.65 -10.45
C PRO A 279 24.30 -23.47 -11.74
N GLU A 280 24.28 -24.81 -11.65
CA GLU A 280 24.35 -25.75 -12.78
C GLU A 280 23.00 -25.94 -13.50
N GLU A 281 21.88 -25.61 -12.86
CA GLU A 281 20.50 -25.75 -13.36
C GLU A 281 19.87 -24.41 -13.78
N ALA A 282 20.51 -23.28 -13.44
CA ALA A 282 20.12 -21.97 -13.94
C ALA A 282 20.32 -21.91 -15.47
N PRO A 283 19.37 -21.39 -16.26
CA PRO A 283 19.60 -21.15 -17.68
C PRO A 283 20.87 -20.31 -17.85
N PRO A 284 21.73 -20.60 -18.83
CA PRO A 284 23.00 -19.90 -18.99
C PRO A 284 22.72 -18.40 -19.01
N THR A 285 23.26 -17.70 -18.03
CA THR A 285 23.23 -16.25 -17.97
C THR A 285 23.93 -15.79 -19.24
N ILE A 286 23.16 -15.35 -20.24
CA ILE A 286 23.74 -14.66 -21.38
C ILE A 286 24.39 -13.42 -20.76
N PRO A 287 25.72 -13.29 -20.79
CA PRO A 287 26.33 -12.09 -20.26
C PRO A 287 25.75 -10.92 -21.04
N LEU A 288 25.11 -9.99 -20.33
CA LEU A 288 24.85 -8.66 -20.84
C LEU A 288 26.20 -8.10 -21.28
N ILE A 289 26.44 -8.12 -22.59
CA ILE A 289 27.55 -7.40 -23.20
C ILE A 289 27.24 -5.92 -22.95
N THR A 290 27.73 -5.41 -21.84
CA THR A 290 27.88 -3.99 -21.58
C THR A 290 28.99 -3.49 -22.50
N ASN A 291 28.63 -3.21 -23.75
CA ASN A 291 29.46 -2.35 -24.60
C ASN A 291 29.32 -0.91 -24.08
N TYR A 292 30.09 -0.60 -23.04
CA TYR A 292 30.60 0.75 -22.86
C TYR A 292 31.63 0.98 -23.96
N TYR A 293 31.26 1.79 -24.96
CA TYR A 293 32.23 2.53 -25.74
C TYR A 293 32.04 4.02 -25.46
N ILE A 294 33.21 4.64 -25.30
CA ILE A 294 33.55 6.03 -24.98
C ILE A 294 32.83 7.03 -25.88
#